data_AF-A0A7S2EBD6-F1
#
_entry.id   AF-A0A7S2EBD6-F1
#
_cell.length_a   1.000
_cell.length_b   1.000
_cell.length_c   1.000
_cell.angle_alpha   90.00
_cell.angle_beta   90.00
_cell.angle_gamma   90.00
#
_symmetry.space_group_name_H-M   'P 1'
#
loop_
_entity.id
_entity.type
_entity.pdbx_description
1 polymer ?
#
loop_
_entity_poly.entity_id
_entity_poly.type
_entity_poly.pdbx_seq_one_letter_code
_entity_poly.pdbx_strand_id
1 'polypeptide(L)'
;LMPEHDPTTDSIMVATGTGIAPYRGFIRRLFVEDTPAGNAYKGQAWLFLGVANSDALLYDDEWQAALKDYPENFRLDYALSREQENKKGGKMYIQDKVEEYADEVFAKLDAGAHIYFCGLKGMMPGIQDMLKGVAESKGLVYDE
;
A
#
# COMPACT_ATOMS: atom_id res chain seq x y z
N LEU A 1 -1.93 13.41 -9.39
CA LEU A 1 -1.40 12.06 -9.09
C LEU A 1 -2.14 11.46 -7.89
N MET A 2 -2.33 12.21 -6.80
CA MET A 2 -3.35 11.92 -5.79
C MET A 2 -4.63 12.72 -6.11
N PRO A 3 -5.81 12.10 -6.23
CA PRO A 3 -7.06 12.84 -6.38
C PRO A 3 -7.42 13.51 -5.06
N GLU A 4 -7.57 14.84 -5.08
CA GLU A 4 -7.87 15.66 -3.90
C GLU A 4 -9.34 16.12 -3.88
N HIS A 5 -10.18 15.59 -4.78
CA HIS A 5 -11.57 16.02 -4.94
C HIS A 5 -12.50 15.46 -3.88
N ASP A 6 -12.29 14.20 -3.48
CA ASP A 6 -13.04 13.55 -2.42
C ASP A 6 -12.08 13.22 -1.26
N PRO A 7 -12.21 13.88 -0.10
CA PRO A 7 -11.32 13.64 1.04
C PRO A 7 -11.54 12.28 1.71
N THR A 8 -12.62 11.57 1.38
CA THR A 8 -12.94 10.26 1.97
C THR A 8 -12.35 9.10 1.19
N THR A 9 -11.72 9.36 0.04
CA THR A 9 -11.16 8.31 -0.80
C THR A 9 -9.92 7.67 -0.19
N ASP A 10 -9.98 6.35 -0.03
CA ASP A 10 -8.86 5.53 0.42
C ASP A 10 -7.75 5.48 -0.64
N SER A 11 -6.50 5.46 -0.16
CA SER A 11 -5.31 5.39 -1.00
C SER A 11 -4.44 4.21 -0.59
N ILE A 12 -4.37 3.19 -1.45
CA ILE A 12 -3.54 2.00 -1.25
C ILE A 12 -2.24 2.18 -2.03
N MET A 13 -1.11 2.20 -1.33
CA MET A 13 0.21 2.50 -1.88
C MET A 13 1.10 1.28 -1.74
N VAL A 14 1.54 0.70 -2.87
CA VAL A 14 2.35 -0.52 -2.88
C VAL A 14 3.75 -0.20 -3.40
N ALA A 15 4.73 -0.23 -2.51
CA ALA A 15 6.12 0.13 -2.77
C ALA A 15 7.07 -1.06 -2.62
N THR A 16 8.12 -1.06 -3.44
CA THR A 16 9.35 -1.86 -3.17
C THR A 16 10.58 -0.97 -3.21
N GLY A 17 11.43 -1.04 -2.18
CA GLY A 17 12.68 -0.27 -2.11
C GLY A 17 12.47 1.23 -2.38
N THR A 18 13.20 1.79 -3.35
CA THR A 18 13.12 3.22 -3.72
C THR A 18 11.77 3.66 -4.29
N GLY A 19 10.89 2.72 -4.65
CA GLY A 19 9.51 3.00 -5.04
C GLY A 19 8.67 3.67 -3.96
N ILE A 20 9.17 3.74 -2.72
CA ILE A 20 8.56 4.49 -1.62
C ILE A 20 8.59 6.02 -1.82
N ALA A 21 9.49 6.53 -2.66
CA ALA A 21 9.74 7.96 -2.83
C ALA A 21 8.48 8.82 -3.13
N PRO A 22 7.59 8.46 -4.09
CA PRO A 22 6.35 9.21 -4.30
C PRO A 22 5.42 9.18 -3.08
N TYR A 23 5.35 8.06 -2.38
CA TYR A 23 4.46 7.88 -1.23
C TYR A 23 4.91 8.68 -0.01
N ARG A 24 6.22 8.92 0.14
CA ARG A 24 6.71 9.93 1.10
C ARG A 24 6.12 11.31 0.85
N GLY A 25 5.99 11.71 -0.42
CA GLY A 25 5.31 12.95 -0.77
C GLY A 25 3.83 12.94 -0.36
N PHE A 26 3.12 11.82 -0.60
CA PHE A 26 1.70 11.69 -0.27
C PHE A 26 1.49 11.77 1.25
N ILE A 27 2.21 10.98 2.04
CA ILE A 27 2.09 10.96 3.49
C ILE A 27 2.43 12.31 4.09
N ARG A 28 3.50 12.98 3.63
CA ARG A 28 3.82 14.32 4.13
C ARG A 28 2.71 15.31 3.82
N ARG A 29 2.16 15.30 2.60
CA ARG A 29 1.07 16.19 2.21
C ARG A 29 -0.24 15.93 2.98
N LEU A 30 -0.53 14.67 3.30
CA LEU A 30 -1.74 14.27 4.01
C LEU A 30 -1.66 14.48 5.52
N PHE A 31 -0.51 14.20 6.14
CA PHE A 31 -0.41 14.05 7.60
C PHE A 31 0.60 14.99 8.28
N VAL A 32 1.52 15.61 7.53
CA VAL A 32 2.63 16.40 8.11
C VAL A 32 2.53 17.87 7.75
N GLU A 33 2.16 18.19 6.52
CA GLU A 33 2.05 19.56 6.02
C GLU A 33 0.66 20.12 6.30
N ASP A 34 0.62 21.38 6.76
CA ASP A 34 -0.64 22.13 6.90
C ASP A 34 -1.16 22.55 5.52
N THR A 35 -1.93 21.67 4.89
CA THR A 35 -2.51 21.89 3.56
C THR A 35 -4.02 21.69 3.59
N PRO A 36 -4.79 22.38 2.73
CA PRO A 36 -6.24 22.15 2.65
C PRO A 36 -6.62 20.69 2.39
N ALA A 37 -5.82 19.98 1.61
CA ALA A 37 -6.03 18.56 1.31
C ALA A 37 -5.79 17.67 2.55
N GLY A 38 -4.68 17.88 3.26
CA GLY A 38 -4.37 17.15 4.49
C GLY A 38 -5.41 17.41 5.59
N ASN A 39 -5.76 18.67 5.82
CA ASN A 39 -6.76 19.07 6.82
C ASN A 39 -8.18 18.52 6.52
N ALA A 40 -8.50 18.31 5.24
CA ALA A 40 -9.78 17.75 4.83
C ALA A 40 -9.80 16.22 4.86
N TYR A 41 -8.64 15.55 4.81
CA TYR A 41 -8.53 14.12 4.58
C TYR A 41 -9.23 13.29 5.66
N LYS A 42 -10.05 12.34 5.22
CA LYS A 42 -10.87 11.44 6.04
C LYS A 42 -10.78 9.99 5.61
N GLY A 43 -10.22 9.71 4.44
CA GLY A 43 -9.94 8.35 3.99
C GLY A 43 -8.80 7.70 4.78
N GLN A 44 -8.49 6.47 4.39
CA GLN A 44 -7.36 5.72 4.88
C GLN A 44 -6.25 5.65 3.83
N ALA A 45 -5.07 6.11 4.21
CA ALA A 45 -3.83 5.95 3.47
C ALA A 45 -3.15 4.66 3.96
N TRP A 46 -3.08 3.65 3.10
CA TRP A 46 -2.52 2.35 3.44
C TRP A 46 -1.25 2.10 2.63
N LEU A 47 -0.11 2.08 3.32
CA LEU A 47 1.20 1.82 2.73
C LEU A 47 1.61 0.36 2.92
N PHE A 48 1.88 -0.32 1.82
CA PHE A 48 2.58 -1.59 1.75
C PHE A 48 4.03 -1.32 1.32
N LEU A 49 5.01 -1.69 2.14
CA LEU A 49 6.43 -1.52 1.83
C LEU A 49 7.19 -2.85 1.84
N GLY A 50 7.69 -3.24 0.66
CA GLY A 50 8.56 -4.39 0.48
C GLY A 50 10.04 -4.02 0.48
N VAL A 51 10.79 -4.62 1.40
CA VAL A 51 12.26 -4.48 1.49
C VAL A 51 12.93 -5.82 1.76
N ALA A 52 14.27 -5.86 1.72
CA ALA A 52 15.01 -7.08 1.97
C ALA A 52 14.90 -7.52 3.45
N ASN A 53 15.08 -6.59 4.35
CA ASN A 53 15.28 -6.78 5.79
C ASN A 53 14.91 -5.48 6.51
N SER A 54 14.75 -5.55 7.84
CA SER A 54 14.34 -4.43 8.68
C SER A 54 15.31 -3.24 8.65
N ASP A 55 16.61 -3.49 8.50
CA ASP A 55 17.66 -2.46 8.34
C ASP A 55 17.60 -1.72 6.99
N ALA A 56 16.84 -2.25 6.02
CA ALA A 56 16.61 -1.63 4.72
C ALA A 56 15.31 -0.81 4.66
N LEU A 57 14.60 -0.65 5.79
CA LEU A 57 13.42 0.21 5.86
C LEU A 57 13.83 1.67 5.62
N LEU A 58 13.11 2.33 4.70
CA LEU A 58 13.36 3.71 4.31
C LEU A 58 12.31 4.59 4.98
N TYR A 59 12.75 5.64 5.68
CA TYR A 59 11.89 6.64 6.35
C TYR A 59 10.94 6.08 7.41
N ASP A 60 11.31 4.95 8.05
CA ASP A 60 10.47 4.28 9.04
C ASP A 60 10.09 5.20 10.21
N ASP A 61 10.97 6.09 10.62
CA ASP A 61 10.69 7.11 11.63
C ASP A 61 9.50 8.01 11.26
N GLU A 62 9.40 8.44 9.99
CA GLU A 62 8.26 9.21 9.49
C GLU A 62 6.97 8.37 9.47
N TRP A 63 7.05 7.09 9.10
CA TRP A 63 5.88 6.21 9.08
C TRP A 63 5.36 5.91 10.48
N GLN A 64 6.26 5.61 11.42
CA GLN A 64 5.88 5.36 12.82
C GLN A 64 5.29 6.61 13.47
N ALA A 65 5.79 7.81 13.15
CA ALA A 65 5.19 9.07 13.60
C ALA A 65 3.77 9.24 13.05
N ALA A 66 3.57 9.05 11.74
CA ALA A 66 2.24 9.13 11.13
C ALA A 66 1.25 8.09 11.69
N LEU A 67 1.70 6.85 11.94
CA LEU A 67 0.88 5.79 12.55
C LEU A 67 0.43 6.17 13.96
N LYS A 68 1.34 6.78 14.74
CA LYS A 68 1.05 7.20 16.10
C LYS A 68 0.05 8.36 16.15
N ASP A 69 0.22 9.33 15.26
CA ASP A 69 -0.59 10.55 15.27
C ASP A 69 -1.95 10.35 14.56
N TYR A 70 -2.02 9.44 13.59
CA TYR A 70 -3.21 9.17 12.77
C TYR A 70 -3.53 7.66 12.66
N PRO A 71 -3.74 6.94 13.77
CA PRO A 71 -3.89 5.48 13.77
C PRO A 71 -5.12 4.97 13.01
N GLU A 72 -6.15 5.81 12.84
CA GLU A 72 -7.36 5.46 12.09
C GLU A 72 -7.22 5.74 10.58
N ASN A 73 -6.38 6.71 10.20
CA ASN A 73 -6.24 7.19 8.82
C ASN A 73 -4.97 6.71 8.13
N PHE A 74 -3.95 6.29 8.86
CA PHE A 74 -2.72 5.74 8.29
C PHE A 74 -2.51 4.30 8.72
N ARG A 75 -2.24 3.43 7.76
CA ARG A 75 -1.94 2.01 7.97
C ARG A 75 -0.67 1.63 7.23
N LEU A 76 0.11 0.74 7.81
CA LEU A 76 1.41 0.33 7.31
C LEU A 76 1.59 -1.17 7.44
N ASP A 77 1.98 -1.81 6.34
CA ASP A 77 2.27 -3.23 6.28
C ASP A 77 3.62 -3.48 5.59
N TYR A 78 4.48 -4.26 6.24
CA TYR A 78 5.82 -4.58 5.74
C TYR A 78 5.89 -5.98 5.15
N ALA A 79 6.62 -6.10 4.04
CA ALA A 79 7.04 -7.37 3.46
C ALA A 79 8.57 -7.47 3.51
N LEU A 80 9.11 -8.24 4.45
CA LEU A 80 10.55 -8.40 4.68
C LEU A 80 11.05 -9.71 4.08
N SER A 81 11.51 -9.68 2.82
CA SER A 81 11.78 -10.90 2.05
C SER A 81 12.88 -11.83 2.60
N ARG A 82 13.71 -11.38 3.54
CA ARG A 82 14.75 -12.20 4.19
C ARG A 82 14.43 -12.55 5.65
N GLU A 83 13.34 -12.01 6.21
CA GLU A 83 13.00 -12.16 7.64
C GLU A 83 11.59 -12.75 7.85
N GLN A 84 10.74 -12.74 6.83
CA GLN A 84 9.37 -13.21 6.88
C GLN A 84 9.13 -14.29 5.82
N GLU A 85 8.24 -15.23 6.17
CA GLU A 85 7.80 -16.31 5.30
C GLU A 85 6.34 -16.12 4.89
N ASN A 86 6.02 -16.37 3.62
CA ASN A 86 4.64 -16.35 3.13
C ASN A 86 3.90 -17.65 3.50
N LYS A 87 2.60 -17.71 3.19
CA LYS A 87 1.74 -18.89 3.44
C LYS A 87 2.26 -20.20 2.82
N LYS A 88 3.16 -20.12 1.83
CA LYS A 88 3.74 -21.26 1.10
C LYS A 88 5.13 -21.66 1.63
N GLY A 89 5.61 -21.04 2.71
CA GLY A 89 6.96 -21.27 3.28
C GLY A 89 8.09 -20.68 2.44
N GLY A 90 7.77 -19.79 1.50
CA GLY A 90 8.74 -19.04 0.71
C GLY A 90 9.00 -17.64 1.28
N LYS A 91 9.86 -16.87 0.63
CA LYS A 91 10.14 -15.48 1.00
C LYS A 91 8.88 -14.61 0.92
N MET A 92 8.68 -13.75 1.92
CA MET A 92 7.62 -12.74 1.89
C MET A 92 7.93 -11.62 0.90
N TYR A 93 7.24 -11.60 -0.25
CA TYR A 93 7.27 -10.47 -1.16
C TYR A 93 6.02 -9.60 -1.01
N ILE A 94 6.03 -8.45 -1.67
CA ILE A 94 4.97 -7.44 -1.52
C ILE A 94 3.62 -7.96 -2.00
N GLN A 95 3.58 -8.75 -3.07
CA GLN A 95 2.35 -9.38 -3.55
C GLN A 95 1.76 -10.38 -2.54
N ASP A 96 2.62 -11.13 -1.82
CA ASP A 96 2.17 -12.06 -0.79
C ASP A 96 1.53 -11.29 0.38
N LYS A 97 2.14 -10.17 0.77
CA LYS A 97 1.61 -9.31 1.84
C LYS A 97 0.28 -8.66 1.45
N VAL A 98 0.12 -8.22 0.19
CA VAL A 98 -1.17 -7.70 -0.29
C VAL A 98 -2.22 -8.81 -0.38
N GLU A 99 -1.84 -10.02 -0.78
CA GLU A 99 -2.73 -11.19 -0.83
C GLU A 99 -3.29 -11.57 0.55
N GLU A 100 -2.53 -11.34 1.64
CA GLU A 100 -3.03 -11.54 3.01
C GLU A 100 -4.25 -10.69 3.34
N TYR A 101 -4.38 -9.52 2.68
CA TYR A 101 -5.47 -8.58 2.87
C TYR A 101 -6.35 -8.42 1.63
N ALA A 102 -6.32 -9.40 0.72
CA ALA A 102 -7.02 -9.32 -0.56
C ALA A 102 -8.49 -8.92 -0.43
N ASP A 103 -9.23 -9.52 0.50
CA ASP A 103 -10.65 -9.20 0.68
C ASP A 103 -10.88 -7.73 1.05
N GLU A 104 -10.06 -7.18 1.96
CA GLU A 104 -10.14 -5.78 2.40
C GLU A 104 -9.69 -4.82 1.31
N VAL A 105 -8.58 -5.11 0.63
CA VAL A 105 -8.07 -4.32 -0.49
C VAL A 105 -9.12 -4.21 -1.58
N PHE A 106 -9.73 -5.32 -1.98
CA PHE A 106 -10.76 -5.31 -3.01
C PHE A 106 -12.06 -4.64 -2.53
N ALA A 107 -12.47 -4.82 -1.26
CA ALA A 107 -13.62 -4.10 -0.73
C ALA A 107 -13.42 -2.57 -0.75
N LYS A 108 -12.20 -2.10 -0.48
CA LYS A 108 -11.84 -0.68 -0.61
C LYS A 108 -11.86 -0.23 -2.07
N LEU A 109 -11.33 -1.03 -3.00
CA LEU A 109 -11.39 -0.74 -4.43
C LEU A 109 -12.84 -0.65 -4.95
N ASP A 110 -13.70 -1.57 -4.53
CA ASP A 110 -15.14 -1.56 -4.83
C ASP A 110 -15.84 -0.30 -4.28
N ALA A 111 -15.34 0.22 -3.14
CA ALA A 111 -15.79 1.48 -2.54
C ALA A 111 -15.16 2.75 -3.17
N GLY A 112 -14.33 2.60 -4.21
CA GLY A 112 -13.73 3.72 -4.95
C GLY A 112 -12.32 4.11 -4.53
N ALA A 113 -11.60 3.26 -3.77
CA ALA A 113 -10.21 3.50 -3.42
C ALA A 113 -9.29 3.55 -4.65
N HIS A 114 -8.20 4.29 -4.55
CA HIS A 114 -7.14 4.27 -5.55
C HIS A 114 -5.98 3.40 -5.08
N ILE A 115 -5.52 2.51 -5.96
CA ILE A 115 -4.30 1.73 -5.74
C ILE A 115 -3.15 2.24 -6.63
N TYR A 116 -1.97 2.38 -6.03
CA TYR A 116 -0.76 2.86 -6.68
C TYR A 116 0.35 1.82 -6.53
N PHE A 117 1.11 1.63 -7.60
CA PHE A 117 2.27 0.74 -7.61
C PHE A 117 3.53 1.52 -8.00
N CYS A 118 4.60 1.41 -7.22
CA CYS A 118 5.88 2.02 -7.55
C CYS A 118 7.04 1.16 -7.04
N GLY A 119 8.01 0.87 -7.91
CA GLY A 119 9.15 0.04 -7.53
C GLY A 119 9.80 -0.66 -8.71
N LEU A 120 10.46 -1.78 -8.42
CA LEU A 120 11.16 -2.58 -9.42
C LEU A 120 10.16 -3.24 -10.36
N LYS A 121 10.43 -3.22 -11.68
CA LYS A 121 9.58 -3.88 -12.68
C LYS A 121 9.26 -5.35 -12.33
N GLY A 122 10.17 -6.04 -11.66
CA GLY A 122 9.98 -7.42 -11.21
C GLY A 122 8.85 -7.64 -10.21
N MET A 123 8.30 -6.59 -9.58
CA MET A 123 7.13 -6.71 -8.70
C MET A 123 5.82 -6.88 -9.49
N MET A 124 5.75 -6.35 -10.72
CA MET A 124 4.50 -6.26 -11.47
C MET A 124 3.91 -7.62 -11.84
N PRO A 125 4.68 -8.62 -12.32
CA PRO A 125 4.13 -9.93 -12.63
C PRO A 125 3.44 -10.57 -11.41
N GLY A 126 4.09 -10.55 -10.24
CA GLY A 126 3.52 -11.12 -9.02
C GLY A 126 2.25 -10.38 -8.55
N ILE A 127 2.21 -9.06 -8.71
CA ILE A 127 1.01 -8.27 -8.42
C ILE A 127 -0.12 -8.59 -9.41
N GLN A 128 0.16 -8.70 -10.70
CA GLN A 128 -0.83 -9.04 -11.71
C GLN A 128 -1.40 -10.44 -11.48
N ASP A 129 -0.54 -11.42 -11.19
CA ASP A 129 -0.98 -12.78 -10.86
C ASP A 129 -1.85 -12.82 -9.61
N MET A 130 -1.49 -12.05 -8.57
CA MET A 130 -2.30 -11.91 -7.36
C MET A 130 -3.65 -11.27 -7.65
N LEU A 131 -3.68 -10.13 -8.36
CA LEU A 131 -4.94 -9.44 -8.69
C LEU A 131 -5.85 -10.32 -9.54
N LYS A 132 -5.27 -11.04 -10.52
CA LYS A 132 -5.99 -11.99 -11.36
C LYS A 132 -6.59 -13.13 -10.53
N GLY A 133 -5.79 -13.75 -9.64
CA GLY A 133 -6.26 -14.83 -8.77
C GLY A 133 -7.40 -14.40 -7.85
N VAL A 134 -7.36 -13.17 -7.33
CA VAL A 134 -8.45 -12.62 -6.50
C VAL A 134 -9.67 -12.24 -7.34
N ALA A 135 -9.49 -11.69 -8.53
CA ALA A 135 -10.60 -11.42 -9.45
C ALA A 135 -11.34 -12.72 -9.81
N GLU A 136 -10.60 -13.77 -10.19
CA GLU A 136 -11.15 -15.08 -10.52
C GLU A 136 -11.89 -15.73 -9.34
N SER A 137 -11.35 -15.62 -8.12
CA SER A 137 -12.02 -16.15 -6.91
C SER A 137 -13.33 -15.43 -6.58
N LYS A 138 -13.46 -14.16 -7.01
CA LYS A 138 -14.69 -13.36 -6.91
C LYS A 138 -15.60 -13.49 -8.15
N GLY A 139 -15.23 -14.29 -9.15
CA GLY A 139 -15.99 -14.46 -10.38
C GLY A 139 -15.97 -13.25 -11.33
N LEU A 140 -14.96 -12.38 -11.20
CA LEU A 140 -14.72 -11.22 -12.05
C LEU A 140 -13.77 -11.57 -13.20
N VAL A 141 -13.96 -10.92 -14.35
CA VAL A 141 -13.03 -11.02 -15.49
C VAL A 141 -11.95 -9.96 -15.31
N TYR A 142 -10.70 -10.37 -15.04
CA TYR A 142 -9.61 -9.43 -14.75
C TYR A 142 -9.24 -8.49 -15.92
N ASP A 143 -9.42 -8.96 -17.16
CA ASP A 143 -9.07 -8.20 -18.37
C ASP A 143 -10.19 -7.26 -18.86
N GLU A 144 -11.33 -7.19 -18.16
CA GLU A 144 -12.49 -6.33 -18.45
C GLU A 144 -12.68 -5.25 -17.37
#